data_AF-A0A955PC56-F1
#
_entry.id   AF-A0A955PC56-F1
#
_cell.length_a   1.000
_cell.length_b   1.000
_cell.length_c   1.000
_cell.angle_alpha   90.00
_cell.angle_beta   90.00
_cell.angle_gamma   90.00
#
_symmetry.space_group_name_H-M   'P 1'
#
loop_
_entity.id
_entity.type
_entity.pdbx_description
1 polymer ?
#
loop_
_entity_poly.entity_id
_entity_poly.type
_entity_poly.pdbx_seq_one_letter_code
_entity_poly.pdbx_strand_id
1 'polypeptide(L)'
;MILPKIIVGDFSGNRIWETTHPRCVDTFAPFGAMDAEAKISLHDGEAPLLSVGAGLDIYLNDTLKFRGEISELRTHSADSPLTIRATRRPERMYRGEIRKLYEDATPTEILSDILGILTGPLPTYSGSPASTRNIDRLDFQGIPLFYAVDLLAKLAGNWLWWIDWEGELHFIPP
;
A
#
# COMPACT_ATOMS: atom_id res chain seq x y z
N MET A 1 -23.19 16.05 6.86
CA MET A 1 -23.22 14.57 6.77
C MET A 1 -21.96 14.17 6.01
N ILE A 2 -21.11 13.34 6.60
CA ILE A 2 -19.87 12.91 5.96
C ILE A 2 -20.22 11.71 5.08
N LEU A 3 -20.06 11.84 3.77
CA LEU A 3 -20.35 10.76 2.82
C LEU A 3 -19.05 10.22 2.24
N PRO A 4 -18.80 8.90 2.32
CA PRO A 4 -17.65 8.31 1.66
C PRO A 4 -17.81 8.39 0.14
N LYS A 5 -16.71 8.71 -0.55
CA LYS A 5 -16.60 8.66 -2.01
C LYS A 5 -15.73 7.48 -2.39
N ILE A 6 -16.22 6.64 -3.28
CA ILE A 6 -15.51 5.46 -3.79
C ILE A 6 -15.19 5.71 -5.25
N ILE A 7 -13.94 5.49 -5.63
CA ILE A 7 -13.45 5.63 -6.99
C ILE A 7 -12.80 4.32 -7.38
N VAL A 8 -13.20 3.76 -8.52
CA VAL A 8 -12.56 2.58 -9.12
C VAL A 8 -11.84 2.99 -10.39
N GLY A 9 -10.58 2.58 -10.50
CA GLY A 9 -9.73 2.80 -11.67
C GLY A 9 -9.32 1.48 -12.34
N ASP A 10 -8.97 1.55 -13.62
CA ASP A 10 -8.35 0.44 -14.33
C ASP A 10 -6.84 0.36 -14.05
N PHE A 11 -6.20 -0.67 -14.60
CA PHE A 11 -4.75 -0.87 -14.49
C PHE A 11 -3.92 0.24 -15.18
N SER A 12 -4.56 1.08 -16.00
CA SER A 12 -3.94 2.24 -16.66
C SER A 12 -4.15 3.55 -15.90
N GLY A 13 -4.83 3.51 -14.75
CA GLY A 13 -5.14 4.69 -13.93
C GLY A 13 -6.35 5.48 -14.42
N ASN A 14 -7.10 4.99 -15.41
CA ASN A 14 -8.33 5.64 -15.85
C ASN A 14 -9.46 5.32 -14.87
N ARG A 15 -10.25 6.33 -14.53
CA ARG A 15 -11.45 6.14 -13.71
C ARG A 15 -12.50 5.35 -14.49
N ILE A 16 -12.87 4.18 -13.98
CA ILE A 16 -13.93 3.32 -14.52
C ILE A 16 -15.28 3.67 -13.90
N TRP A 17 -15.31 3.90 -12.59
CA TRP A 17 -16.56 4.08 -11.86
C TRP A 17 -16.36 4.90 -10.58
N GLU A 18 -17.43 5.56 -10.12
CA GLU A 18 -17.47 6.21 -8.82
C GLU A 18 -18.87 6.18 -8.20
N THR A 19 -18.95 6.21 -6.87
CA THR A 19 -20.18 6.51 -6.12
C THR A 19 -19.87 7.39 -4.92
N THR A 20 -20.83 8.24 -4.56
CA THR A 20 -20.84 9.05 -3.34
C THR A 20 -21.93 8.62 -2.36
N HIS A 21 -22.68 7.57 -2.69
CA HIS A 21 -23.81 7.09 -1.90
C HIS A 21 -23.73 5.57 -1.64
N PRO A 22 -22.59 5.02 -1.17
CA PRO A 22 -22.58 3.61 -0.80
C PRO A 22 -23.46 3.38 0.43
N ARG A 23 -24.06 2.19 0.51
CA ARG A 23 -24.87 1.78 1.67
C ARG A 23 -24.02 1.62 2.92
N CYS A 24 -22.84 1.02 2.78
CA CYS A 24 -21.90 0.80 3.89
C CYS A 24 -20.47 0.72 3.35
N VAL A 25 -19.52 1.24 4.13
CA VAL A 25 -18.09 1.11 3.86
C VAL A 25 -17.39 0.75 5.16
N ASP A 26 -16.85 -0.46 5.22
CA ASP A 26 -16.05 -0.95 6.34
C ASP A 26 -14.60 -1.08 5.87
N THR A 27 -13.67 -0.36 6.52
CA THR A 27 -12.23 -0.52 6.29
C THR A 27 -11.58 -1.13 7.51
N PHE A 28 -10.69 -2.09 7.28
CA PHE A 28 -9.92 -2.76 8.31
C PHE A 28 -8.44 -2.68 7.97
N ALA A 29 -7.69 -1.99 8.81
CA ALA A 29 -6.25 -1.82 8.71
C ALA A 29 -5.64 -2.09 10.09
N PRO A 30 -5.06 -3.27 10.33
CA PRO A 30 -4.39 -3.54 11.58
C PRO A 30 -3.20 -2.58 11.76
N PHE A 31 -3.01 -2.08 12.97
CA PHE A 31 -1.86 -1.22 13.29
C PHE A 31 -0.55 -1.96 13.01
N GLY A 32 0.34 -1.38 12.21
CA GLY A 32 1.62 -1.98 11.82
C GLY A 32 1.52 -3.10 10.77
N ALA A 33 0.31 -3.48 10.32
CA ALA A 33 0.17 -4.39 9.19
C ALA A 33 0.04 -3.59 7.89
N MET A 34 0.91 -3.90 6.95
CA MET A 34 0.88 -3.39 5.58
C MET A 34 -0.41 -3.73 4.84
N ASP A 35 -1.03 -4.83 5.25
CA ASP A 35 -2.22 -5.37 4.62
C ASP A 35 -3.48 -4.73 5.18
N ALA A 36 -4.37 -4.31 4.29
CA ALA A 36 -5.67 -3.77 4.66
C ALA A 36 -6.77 -4.37 3.80
N GLU A 37 -7.97 -4.40 4.34
CA GLU A 37 -9.17 -4.85 3.63
C GLU A 37 -10.26 -3.79 3.69
N ALA A 38 -11.04 -3.71 2.62
CA ALA A 38 -12.24 -2.90 2.58
C ALA A 38 -13.42 -3.72 2.09
N LYS A 39 -14.57 -3.54 2.73
CA LYS A 39 -15.85 -4.10 2.33
C LYS A 39 -16.82 -2.96 2.07
N ILE A 40 -17.35 -2.92 0.85
CA ILE A 40 -18.29 -1.91 0.40
C ILE A 40 -19.59 -2.59 0.06
N SER A 41 -20.69 -2.11 0.62
CA SER A 41 -22.04 -2.53 0.25
C SER A 41 -22.71 -1.40 -0.53
N LEU A 42 -23.31 -1.73 -1.67
CA LEU A 42 -23.99 -0.77 -2.54
C LEU A 42 -25.51 -0.92 -2.46
N HIS A 43 -26.22 0.11 -2.94
CA HIS A 43 -27.66 0.04 -3.13
C HIS A 43 -28.00 -0.74 -4.42
N ASP A 44 -29.23 -1.22 -4.50
CA ASP A 44 -29.72 -1.95 -5.67
C ASP A 44 -29.68 -1.05 -6.91
N GLY A 45 -29.20 -1.60 -8.04
CA GLY A 45 -29.10 -0.87 -9.31
C GLY A 45 -27.79 -0.12 -9.54
N GLU A 46 -26.90 -0.02 -8.55
CA GLU A 46 -25.56 0.59 -8.73
C GLU A 46 -24.52 -0.37 -9.33
N ALA A 47 -24.91 -1.56 -9.81
CA ALA A 47 -23.99 -2.62 -10.22
C ALA A 47 -23.11 -2.22 -11.42
N PRO A 48 -21.84 -1.84 -11.20
CA PRO A 48 -20.98 -1.46 -12.30
C PRO A 48 -20.34 -2.71 -12.89
N LEU A 49 -19.91 -2.60 -14.16
CA LEU A 49 -18.97 -3.56 -14.74
C LEU A 49 -17.59 -3.34 -14.10
N LEU A 50 -17.42 -3.86 -12.89
CA LEU A 50 -16.16 -3.89 -12.17
C LEU A 50 -15.44 -5.20 -12.46
N SER A 51 -14.12 -5.17 -12.44
CA SER A 51 -13.27 -6.34 -12.61
C SER A 51 -12.44 -6.57 -11.34
N VAL A 52 -12.25 -7.84 -11.00
CA VAL A 52 -11.25 -8.22 -9.99
C VAL A 52 -9.87 -7.76 -10.48
N GLY A 53 -9.08 -7.19 -9.57
CA GLY A 53 -7.80 -6.54 -9.83
C GLY A 53 -7.88 -5.05 -10.15
N ALA A 54 -9.08 -4.49 -10.42
CA ALA A 54 -9.22 -3.05 -10.63
C ALA A 54 -8.83 -2.28 -9.36
N GLY A 55 -8.17 -1.13 -9.53
CA GLY A 55 -7.76 -0.27 -8.43
C GLY A 55 -8.97 0.38 -7.76
N LEU A 56 -8.96 0.49 -6.44
CA LEU A 56 -10.05 1.06 -5.65
C LEU A 56 -9.52 2.02 -4.60
N ASP A 57 -10.02 3.25 -4.66
CA ASP A 57 -9.73 4.31 -3.71
C ASP A 57 -11.00 4.69 -2.95
N ILE A 58 -10.88 4.85 -1.63
CA ILE A 58 -11.96 5.29 -0.74
C ILE A 58 -11.54 6.60 -0.09
N TYR A 59 -12.37 7.62 -0.27
CA TYR A 59 -12.17 8.95 0.29
C TYR A 59 -13.23 9.27 1.33
N LEU A 60 -12.81 9.94 2.40
CA LEU A 60 -13.68 10.51 3.41
C LEU A 60 -13.33 11.98 3.58
N ASN A 61 -14.23 12.89 3.22
CA ASN A 61 -13.97 14.34 3.16
C ASN A 61 -12.69 14.68 2.35
N ASP A 62 -12.60 14.16 1.13
CA ASP A 62 -11.45 14.31 0.21
C ASP A 62 -10.10 13.77 0.73
N THR A 63 -10.08 13.17 1.92
CA THR A 63 -8.90 12.48 2.45
C THR A 63 -8.95 11.01 2.04
N LEU A 64 -7.86 10.49 1.45
CA LEU A 64 -7.74 9.07 1.13
C LEU A 64 -7.69 8.25 2.42
N LYS A 65 -8.55 7.23 2.53
CA LYS A 65 -8.66 6.35 3.70
C LYS A 65 -8.40 4.89 3.38
N PHE A 66 -8.37 4.54 2.10
CA PHE A 66 -8.00 3.22 1.63
C PHE A 66 -7.62 3.31 0.15
N ARG A 67 -6.55 2.60 -0.23
CA ARG A 67 -6.16 2.34 -1.61
C ARG A 67 -5.75 0.89 -1.74
N GLY A 68 -6.38 0.16 -2.64
CA GLY A 68 -6.08 -1.25 -2.90
C GLY A 68 -6.66 -1.73 -4.22
N GLU A 69 -6.82 -3.03 -4.35
CA GLU A 69 -7.38 -3.67 -5.55
C GLU A 69 -8.63 -4.47 -5.19
N ILE A 70 -9.62 -4.48 -6.08
CA ILE A 70 -10.82 -5.31 -5.95
C ILE A 70 -10.40 -6.77 -5.94
N SER A 71 -10.70 -7.48 -4.85
CA SER A 71 -10.37 -8.89 -4.67
C SER A 71 -11.57 -9.81 -4.90
N GLU A 72 -12.79 -9.32 -4.64
CA GLU A 72 -14.02 -10.09 -4.78
C GLU A 72 -15.19 -9.19 -5.14
N LEU A 73 -16.05 -9.66 -6.03
CA LEU A 73 -17.33 -9.04 -6.37
C LEU A 73 -18.44 -10.06 -6.09
N ARG A 74 -19.30 -9.76 -5.13
CA ARG A 74 -20.49 -10.58 -4.85
C ARG A 74 -21.70 -9.91 -5.44
N THR A 75 -22.15 -10.43 -6.58
CA THR A 75 -23.35 -9.97 -7.26
C THR A 75 -24.60 -10.26 -6.43
N HIS A 76 -25.56 -9.37 -6.55
CA HIS A 76 -26.83 -9.38 -5.83
C HIS A 76 -27.52 -10.75 -5.90
N SER A 77 -27.93 -11.29 -4.75
CA SER A 77 -28.97 -12.31 -4.63
C SER A 77 -30.20 -11.65 -3.98
N ALA A 78 -31.38 -12.28 -4.08
CA ALA A 78 -32.66 -11.69 -3.64
C ALA A 78 -32.65 -11.11 -2.20
N ASP A 79 -31.73 -11.56 -1.35
CA ASP A 79 -31.62 -11.15 0.06
C ASP A 79 -30.26 -10.52 0.44
N SER A 80 -29.39 -10.16 -0.53
CA SER A 80 -28.05 -9.64 -0.22
C SER A 80 -27.61 -8.48 -1.11
N PRO A 81 -27.15 -7.36 -0.50
CA PRO A 81 -26.67 -6.22 -1.27
C PRO A 81 -25.43 -6.59 -2.08
N LEU A 82 -25.28 -5.92 -3.23
CA LEU A 82 -24.03 -5.96 -4.00
C LEU A 82 -22.87 -5.58 -3.09
N THR A 83 -21.89 -6.47 -2.98
CA THR A 83 -20.74 -6.29 -2.09
C THR A 83 -19.46 -6.34 -2.89
N ILE A 84 -18.63 -5.31 -2.73
CA ILE A 84 -17.27 -5.25 -3.25
C ILE A 84 -16.32 -5.49 -2.08
N ARG A 85 -15.37 -6.42 -2.26
CA ARG A 85 -14.21 -6.51 -1.36
C ARG A 85 -12.98 -6.03 -2.10
N ALA A 86 -12.16 -5.26 -1.40
CA ALA A 86 -10.87 -4.84 -1.87
C ALA A 86 -9.79 -5.15 -0.82
N THR A 87 -8.59 -5.43 -1.29
CA THR A 87 -7.43 -5.67 -0.44
C THR A 87 -6.26 -4.80 -0.87
N ARG A 88 -5.53 -4.27 0.10
CA ARG A 88 -4.20 -3.68 -0.07
C ARG A 88 -3.19 -4.68 0.45
N ARG A 89 -2.19 -5.02 -0.36
CA ARG A 89 -1.07 -5.87 0.04
C ARG A 89 0.21 -5.30 -0.56
N PRO A 90 0.90 -4.38 0.14
CA PRO A 90 2.06 -3.68 -0.39
C PRO A 90 3.13 -4.61 -0.95
N GLU A 91 3.41 -5.75 -0.30
CA GLU A 91 4.37 -6.75 -0.83
C GLU A 91 4.02 -7.25 -2.24
N ARG A 92 2.73 -7.33 -2.58
CA ARG A 92 2.26 -7.74 -3.91
C ARG A 92 2.23 -6.58 -4.91
N MET A 93 2.03 -5.36 -4.42
CA MET A 93 1.95 -4.13 -5.21
C MET A 93 3.35 -3.64 -5.60
N TYR A 94 4.31 -3.71 -4.68
CA TYR A 94 5.70 -3.28 -4.85
C TYR A 94 6.63 -4.50 -4.92
N ARG A 95 6.46 -5.31 -5.95
CA ARG A 95 7.32 -6.48 -6.15
C ARG A 95 8.74 -6.01 -6.50
N GLY A 96 9.68 -6.35 -5.64
CA GLY A 96 11.09 -6.07 -5.83
C GLY A 96 11.93 -7.08 -5.06
N GLU A 97 12.97 -7.58 -5.72
CA GLU A 97 14.03 -8.36 -5.07
C GLU A 97 15.31 -7.55 -5.07
N ILE A 98 16.01 -7.53 -3.95
CA ILE A 98 17.29 -6.86 -3.83
C ILE A 98 18.40 -7.89 -4.02
N ARG A 99 19.21 -7.66 -5.05
CA ARG A 99 20.37 -8.50 -5.42
C ARG A 99 21.60 -7.62 -5.58
N LYS A 100 22.23 -7.24 -4.47
CA LYS A 100 23.36 -6.31 -4.46
C LYS A 100 24.23 -6.49 -3.23
N LEU A 101 25.54 -6.38 -3.44
CA LEU A 101 26.56 -6.33 -2.40
C LEU A 101 26.88 -4.87 -2.10
N TYR A 102 26.94 -4.53 -0.82
CA TYR A 102 27.42 -3.26 -0.30
C TYR A 102 28.63 -3.51 0.59
N GLU A 103 29.65 -2.69 0.45
CA GLU A 103 30.87 -2.71 1.25
C GLU A 103 31.13 -1.30 1.76
N ASP A 104 31.56 -1.20 3.02
CA ASP A 104 31.87 0.07 3.72
C ASP A 104 30.78 1.15 3.62
N ALA A 105 29.50 0.76 3.73
CA ALA A 105 28.35 1.66 3.59
C ALA A 105 27.49 1.68 4.85
N THR A 106 26.85 2.82 5.12
CA THR A 106 25.87 2.95 6.21
C THR A 106 24.52 2.35 5.80
N PRO A 107 23.70 1.86 6.75
CA PRO A 107 22.31 1.47 6.49
C PRO A 107 21.51 2.53 5.73
N THR A 108 21.76 3.81 6.01
CA THR A 108 21.09 4.95 5.37
C THR A 108 21.42 5.06 3.87
N GLU A 109 22.70 4.93 3.53
CA GLU A 109 23.16 4.96 2.14
C GLU A 109 22.63 3.77 1.35
N ILE A 110 22.69 2.57 1.95
CA ILE A 110 22.17 1.34 1.36
C ILE A 110 20.66 1.47 1.10
N LEU A 111 19.90 1.94 2.10
CA LEU A 111 18.45 2.14 1.97
C LEU A 111 18.11 3.15 0.87
N SER A 112 18.84 4.26 0.81
CA SER A 112 18.64 5.30 -0.22
C SER A 112 18.90 4.77 -1.62
N ASP A 113 19.94 3.95 -1.79
CA ASP A 113 20.26 3.30 -3.07
C ASP A 113 19.19 2.26 -3.45
N ILE A 114 18.75 1.40 -2.52
CA ILE A 114 17.66 0.43 -2.75
C ILE A 114 16.38 1.14 -3.19
N LEU A 115 15.99 2.20 -2.49
CA LEU A 115 14.79 2.97 -2.83
C LEU A 115 14.94 3.73 -4.15
N GLY A 116 16.16 4.15 -4.52
CA GLY A 116 16.41 4.80 -5.81
C GLY A 116 16.39 3.86 -7.03
N ILE A 117 16.63 2.57 -6.84
CA ILE A 117 16.66 1.57 -7.93
C ILE A 117 15.26 1.12 -8.37
N LEU A 118 14.28 1.21 -7.48
CA LEU A 118 12.93 0.71 -7.76
C LEU A 118 12.24 1.60 -8.80
N THR A 119 12.01 1.06 -9.99
CA THR A 119 11.34 1.76 -11.09
C THR A 119 9.82 1.62 -10.95
N GLY A 120 9.17 2.62 -10.35
CA GLY A 120 7.72 2.70 -10.21
C GLY A 120 7.29 4.04 -9.60
N PRO A 121 6.00 4.28 -9.32
CA PRO A 121 5.59 5.33 -8.40
C PRO A 121 6.16 4.96 -7.04
N LEU A 122 7.41 5.38 -6.82
CA LEU A 122 8.13 5.09 -5.61
C LEU A 122 7.40 5.72 -4.44
N PRO A 123 7.44 5.09 -3.27
CA PRO A 123 7.21 5.82 -2.05
C PRO A 123 8.19 6.99 -2.04
N THR A 124 7.70 8.22 -2.21
CA THR A 124 8.31 9.36 -1.54
C THR A 124 8.51 8.93 -0.09
N TYR A 125 9.73 9.04 0.43
CA TYR A 125 9.98 8.64 1.80
C TYR A 125 10.12 9.87 2.69
N SER A 126 9.49 9.82 3.85
CA SER A 126 9.51 10.89 4.85
C SER A 126 10.17 10.40 6.13
N GLY A 127 11.11 11.20 6.63
CA GLY A 127 12.10 10.72 7.59
C GLY A 127 13.13 9.82 6.91
N SER A 128 14.39 9.89 7.34
CA SER A 128 15.42 8.97 6.90
C SER A 128 16.11 8.40 8.13
N PRO A 129 16.19 7.06 8.26
CA PRO A 129 16.99 6.47 9.32
C PRO A 129 18.40 7.02 9.23
N ALA A 130 18.89 7.63 10.31
CA ALA A 130 20.23 8.21 10.33
C ALA A 130 21.17 7.25 11.07
N SER A 131 22.00 6.54 10.32
CA SER A 131 23.08 5.73 10.87
C SER A 131 24.43 6.32 10.52
N THR A 132 25.27 6.53 11.52
CA THR A 132 26.69 6.90 11.32
C THR A 132 27.60 5.68 11.35
N ARG A 133 27.05 4.47 11.51
CA ARG A 133 27.82 3.24 11.60
C ARG A 133 27.89 2.58 10.22
N ASN A 134 29.12 2.38 9.74
CA ASN A 134 29.38 1.62 8.52
C ASN A 134 29.18 0.13 8.78
N ILE A 135 28.69 -0.55 7.75
CA ILE A 135 28.67 -1.99 7.64
C ILE A 135 29.80 -2.37 6.69
N ASP A 136 30.78 -3.12 7.20
CA ASP A 136 31.93 -3.57 6.41
C ASP A 136 31.48 -4.31 5.15
N ARG A 137 30.48 -5.19 5.28
CA ARG A 137 29.92 -5.96 4.16
C ARG A 137 28.48 -6.41 4.40
N LEU A 138 27.61 -6.16 3.42
CA LEU A 138 26.22 -6.64 3.40
C LEU A 138 25.84 -7.14 2.00
N ASP A 139 25.51 -8.43 1.89
CA ASP A 139 25.14 -9.07 0.62
C ASP A 139 23.66 -9.44 0.60
N PHE A 140 22.89 -8.82 -0.30
CA PHE A 140 21.51 -9.20 -0.56
C PHE A 140 21.46 -10.22 -1.69
N GLN A 141 21.00 -11.44 -1.38
CA GLN A 141 20.92 -12.56 -2.32
C GLN A 141 19.49 -12.83 -2.79
N GLY A 142 18.78 -11.79 -3.26
CA GLY A 142 17.42 -11.92 -3.78
C GLY A 142 16.36 -11.88 -2.69
N ILE A 143 16.53 -11.01 -1.70
CA ILE A 143 15.55 -10.85 -0.63
C ILE A 143 14.41 -9.92 -1.05
N PRO A 144 13.19 -10.09 -0.51
CA PRO A 144 12.09 -9.16 -0.76
C PRO A 144 12.44 -7.73 -0.31
N LEU A 145 11.99 -6.74 -1.09
CA LEU A 145 12.21 -5.32 -0.80
C LEU A 145 11.89 -4.94 0.65
N PHE A 146 10.69 -5.26 1.12
CA PHE A 146 10.24 -4.86 2.45
C PHE A 146 11.01 -5.55 3.57
N TYR A 147 11.57 -6.73 3.30
CA TYR A 147 12.50 -7.38 4.22
C TYR A 147 13.83 -6.62 4.28
N ALA A 148 14.34 -6.13 3.14
CA ALA A 148 15.52 -5.28 3.10
C ALA A 148 15.31 -3.97 3.86
N VAL A 149 14.17 -3.33 3.64
CA VAL A 149 13.76 -2.09 4.34
C VAL A 149 13.73 -2.30 5.85
N ASP A 150 13.06 -3.36 6.31
CA ASP A 150 12.96 -3.70 7.73
C ASP A 150 14.32 -3.96 8.38
N LEU A 151 15.17 -4.74 7.70
CA LEU A 151 16.54 -5.01 8.17
C LEU A 151 17.33 -3.71 8.32
N LEU A 152 17.31 -2.84 7.32
CA LEU A 152 18.08 -1.60 7.31
C LEU A 152 17.54 -0.60 8.34
N ALA A 153 16.23 -0.50 8.52
CA ALA A 153 15.62 0.30 9.58
C ALA A 153 16.05 -0.15 10.98
N LYS A 154 16.14 -1.47 11.19
CA LYS A 154 16.67 -2.05 12.44
C LYS A 154 18.15 -1.75 12.63
N LEU A 155 18.97 -1.95 11.60
CA LEU A 155 20.41 -1.65 11.64
C LEU A 155 20.71 -0.16 11.83
N ALA A 156 19.82 0.73 11.39
CA ALA A 156 19.93 2.17 11.57
C ALA A 156 19.49 2.68 12.96
N GLY A 157 19.24 1.77 13.91
CA GLY A 157 18.87 2.12 15.29
C GLY A 157 17.43 1.77 15.65
N ASN A 158 16.89 0.65 15.15
CA ASN A 158 15.54 0.17 15.45
C ASN A 158 14.41 1.16 15.09
N TRP A 159 14.53 1.79 13.93
CA TRP A 159 13.47 2.65 13.42
C TRP A 159 12.23 1.84 13.07
N LEU A 160 11.06 2.39 13.40
CA LEU A 160 9.79 1.88 12.92
C LEU A 160 9.52 2.44 11.52
N TRP A 161 8.75 1.71 10.74
CA TRP A 161 8.41 2.15 9.40
C TRP A 161 7.04 1.63 8.97
N TRP A 162 6.38 2.36 8.08
CA TRP A 162 5.06 2.05 7.55
C TRP A 162 4.85 2.71 6.20
N ILE A 163 3.84 2.26 5.44
CA ILE A 163 3.47 2.83 4.15
C ILE A 163 2.06 3.38 4.28
N ASP A 164 1.84 4.64 3.91
CA ASP A 164 0.52 5.25 3.96
C ASP A 164 -0.37 4.81 2.78
N TRP A 165 -1.53 5.45 2.61
CA TRP A 165 -2.49 5.08 1.56
C TRP A 165 -2.04 5.55 0.18
N GLU A 166 -1.36 6.68 0.14
CA GLU A 166 -0.77 7.33 -1.01
C GLU A 166 0.38 6.48 -1.58
N GLY A 167 0.99 5.64 -0.74
CA GLY A 167 2.10 4.77 -1.10
C GLY A 167 3.45 5.33 -0.67
N GLU A 168 3.49 6.35 0.18
CA GLU A 168 4.70 6.94 0.76
C GLU A 168 5.22 6.10 1.93
N LEU A 169 6.55 6.01 2.03
CA LEU A 169 7.25 5.20 3.03
C LEU A 169 7.73 6.11 4.15
N HIS A 170 7.24 5.87 5.35
CA HIS A 170 7.52 6.74 6.49
C HIS A 170 8.39 6.02 7.50
N PHE A 171 9.41 6.70 8.00
CA PHE A 171 10.29 6.20 9.06
C PHE A 171 10.12 7.02 10.34
N ILE A 172 9.96 6.33 11.47
CA ILE A 172 9.74 6.93 12.78
C ILE A 172 10.88 6.46 13.70
N PRO A 173 11.63 7.38 14.33
CA PRO A 173 12.66 7.00 15.29
C PRO A 173 12.02 6.36 16.54
N PRO A 174 12.77 5.49 17.25
CA PRO A 174 12.30 4.89 18.51
C PRO A 174 12.07 5.92 19.62
#